data_AF-A0A521WJZ7-F1
#
_entry.id   AF-A0A521WJZ7-F1
#
_cell.length_a   1.000
_cell.length_b   1.000
_cell.length_c   1.000
_cell.angle_alpha   90.00
_cell.angle_beta   90.00
_cell.angle_gamma   90.00
#
_symmetry.space_group_name_H-M   'P 1'
#
loop_
_entity.id
_entity.type
_entity.pdbx_description
1 polymer ?
#
loop_
_entity_poly.entity_id
_entity_poly.type
_entity_poly.pdbx_seq_one_letter_code
_entity_poly.pdbx_strand_id
1 'polypeptide(L)'
;SSRDWAAKGTLLLGVRAVVAKSFERIHRSNLVGMGVLPLQFLPGEDAASLGLKGDESFAIEGIAAGLKPGQRLTVRATSDRGATKSFEAVCRIDTPVEVDYYDHGGILPFVLRQLLRTP
;
A
#
# COMPACT_ATOMS: atom_id res chain seq x y z
N SER A 1 -5.43 6.51 -18.06
CA SER A 1 -6.06 7.81 -17.76
C SER A 1 -5.51 8.30 -16.42
N SER A 2 -4.82 9.44 -16.38
CA SER A 2 -4.16 10.01 -15.18
C SER A 2 -5.14 10.71 -14.24
N ARG A 3 -6.24 10.04 -13.89
CA ARG A 3 -7.23 10.63 -12.98
C ARG A 3 -6.72 10.52 -11.56
N ASP A 4 -6.10 11.56 -11.05
CA ASP A 4 -5.58 11.62 -9.67
C ASP A 4 -6.66 11.39 -8.60
N TRP A 5 -7.93 11.64 -8.96
CA TRP A 5 -9.10 11.29 -8.15
C TRP A 5 -9.20 9.79 -7.83
N ALA A 6 -8.66 8.91 -8.67
CA ALA A 6 -8.64 7.48 -8.40
C ALA A 6 -7.78 7.10 -7.19
N ALA A 7 -6.84 7.96 -6.75
CA ALA A 7 -6.09 7.76 -5.51
C ALA A 7 -6.59 8.66 -4.38
N LYS A 8 -6.98 9.91 -4.68
CA LYS A 8 -7.55 10.82 -3.67
C LYS A 8 -8.86 10.29 -3.09
N GLY A 9 -9.76 9.77 -3.93
CA GLY A 9 -11.01 9.16 -3.48
C GLY A 9 -10.76 7.97 -2.55
N THR A 10 -9.80 7.10 -2.89
CA THR A 10 -9.38 5.95 -2.07
C THR A 10 -8.95 6.39 -0.67
N LEU A 11 -8.11 7.42 -0.58
CA LEU A 11 -7.69 7.99 0.71
C LEU A 11 -8.88 8.57 1.48
N LEU A 12 -9.76 9.35 0.83
CA LEU A 12 -10.90 10.00 1.47
C LEU A 12 -11.94 8.99 2.00
N LEU A 13 -12.01 7.80 1.42
CA LEU A 13 -12.82 6.68 1.91
C LEU A 13 -12.15 5.90 3.05
N GLY A 14 -10.97 6.33 3.51
CA GLY A 14 -10.26 5.72 4.63
C GLY A 14 -9.42 4.49 4.26
N VAL A 15 -9.25 4.19 2.96
CA VAL A 15 -8.42 3.06 2.52
C VAL A 15 -6.94 3.35 2.82
N ARG A 16 -6.27 2.39 3.49
CA ARG A 16 -4.86 2.51 3.90
C ARG A 16 -3.90 1.70 3.04
N ALA A 17 -4.40 0.65 2.41
CA ALA A 17 -3.63 -0.21 1.52
C ALA A 17 -4.54 -0.78 0.42
N VAL A 18 -3.95 -1.12 -0.71
CA VAL A 18 -4.62 -1.82 -1.83
C VAL A 18 -3.81 -3.06 -2.17
N VAL A 19 -4.45 -4.23 -2.19
CA VAL A 19 -3.81 -5.49 -2.60
C VAL A 19 -4.33 -5.90 -3.98
N ALA A 20 -3.45 -6.13 -4.94
CA ALA A 20 -3.82 -6.48 -6.30
C ALA A 20 -2.84 -7.47 -6.95
N LYS A 21 -3.23 -8.10 -8.08
CA LYS A 21 -2.31 -8.95 -8.86
C LYS A 21 -1.25 -8.13 -9.60
N SER A 22 -1.63 -6.93 -10.03
CA SER A 22 -0.77 -5.98 -10.73
C SER A 22 -1.35 -4.58 -10.63
N PHE A 23 -0.53 -3.58 -10.91
CA PHE A 23 -0.94 -2.19 -10.98
C PHE A 23 -0.54 -1.59 -12.33
N GLU A 24 -1.38 -0.69 -12.84
CA GLU A 24 -0.94 0.26 -13.85
C GLU A 24 0.08 1.22 -13.22
N ARG A 25 1.15 1.54 -13.97
CA ARG A 25 2.32 2.25 -13.46
C ARG A 25 1.98 3.61 -12.85
N ILE A 26 1.15 4.42 -13.50
CA ILE A 26 0.77 5.76 -13.04
C ILE A 26 -0.14 5.64 -11.81
N HIS A 27 -1.12 4.74 -11.84
CA HIS A 27 -2.02 4.55 -10.71
C HIS A 27 -1.26 4.12 -9.43
N ARG A 28 -0.27 3.23 -9.56
CA ARG A 28 0.61 2.82 -8.46
C ARG A 28 1.29 4.02 -7.81
N SER A 29 1.95 4.86 -8.60
CA SER A 29 2.62 6.06 -8.09
C SER A 29 1.65 7.03 -7.42
N ASN A 30 0.42 7.17 -7.96
CA ASN A 30 -0.60 8.01 -7.37
C ASN A 30 -1.06 7.52 -6.00
N LEU A 31 -1.21 6.20 -5.81
CA LEU A 31 -1.54 5.61 -4.50
C LEU A 31 -0.46 5.95 -3.46
N VAL A 32 0.81 5.73 -3.80
CA VAL A 32 1.94 6.04 -2.91
C VAL A 32 1.99 7.53 -2.60
N GLY A 33 1.79 8.39 -3.61
CA GLY A 33 1.74 9.84 -3.43
C GLY A 33 0.63 10.29 -2.48
N MET A 34 -0.47 9.53 -2.35
CA MET A 34 -1.54 9.80 -1.39
C MET A 34 -1.32 9.11 -0.03
N GLY A 35 -0.21 8.39 0.18
CA GLY A 35 0.06 7.64 1.41
C GLY A 35 -0.72 6.32 1.52
N VAL A 36 -1.26 5.81 0.42
CA VAL A 36 -1.92 4.50 0.35
C VAL A 36 -0.91 3.45 -0.08
N LEU A 37 -0.78 2.36 0.67
CA LEU A 37 0.23 1.31 0.43
C LEU A 37 -0.20 0.35 -0.70
N PRO A 38 0.47 0.31 -1.86
CA PRO A 38 0.18 -0.67 -2.89
C PRO A 38 0.90 -1.99 -2.59
N LEU A 39 0.15 -3.06 -2.45
CA LEU A 39 0.64 -4.42 -2.24
C LEU A 39 0.30 -5.28 -3.45
N GLN A 40 1.27 -6.03 -3.93
CA GLN A 40 1.09 -6.96 -5.03
C GLN A 40 1.24 -8.40 -4.53
N PHE A 41 0.31 -9.28 -4.89
CA PHE A 41 0.48 -10.72 -4.66
C PHE A 41 1.77 -11.25 -5.31
N LEU A 42 2.32 -12.33 -4.76
CA LEU A 42 3.45 -13.01 -5.39
C LEU A 42 3.05 -13.59 -6.77
N PRO A 43 4.02 -13.86 -7.66
CA PRO A 43 3.72 -14.43 -8.97
C PRO A 43 2.94 -15.75 -8.85
N GLY A 44 1.79 -15.81 -9.52
CA GLY A 44 0.90 -16.98 -9.49
C GLY A 44 -0.12 -16.97 -8.36
N GLU A 45 -0.05 -16.02 -7.43
CA GLU A 45 -1.02 -15.86 -6.34
C GLU A 45 -2.05 -14.77 -6.65
N ASP A 46 -3.22 -14.93 -6.04
CA ASP A 46 -4.31 -13.97 -6.02
C ASP A 46 -5.28 -14.28 -4.89
N ALA A 47 -6.31 -13.44 -4.74
CA ALA A 47 -7.35 -13.65 -3.74
C ALA A 47 -8.03 -15.02 -3.85
N ALA A 48 -8.27 -15.54 -5.06
CA ALA A 48 -8.99 -16.80 -5.24
C ALA A 48 -8.14 -18.03 -4.86
N SER A 49 -6.89 -18.08 -5.33
CA SER A 49 -5.90 -19.11 -5.01
C SER A 49 -5.54 -19.12 -3.53
N LEU A 50 -5.47 -17.94 -2.91
CA LEU A 50 -5.30 -17.81 -1.47
C LEU A 50 -6.60 -18.02 -0.69
N GLY A 51 -7.75 -18.19 -1.35
CA GLY A 51 -9.06 -18.39 -0.73
C GLY A 51 -9.48 -17.25 0.19
N LEU A 52 -9.15 -16.01 -0.18
CA LEU A 52 -9.58 -14.77 0.47
C LEU A 52 -10.99 -14.41 -0.01
N LYS A 53 -11.87 -14.10 0.93
CA LYS A 53 -13.28 -13.77 0.63
C LYS A 53 -13.55 -12.27 0.67
N GLY A 54 -12.71 -11.51 1.37
CA GLY A 54 -12.85 -10.07 1.59
C GLY A 54 -13.64 -9.71 2.84
N ASP A 55 -14.13 -10.71 3.60
CA ASP A 55 -14.76 -10.53 4.92
C ASP A 55 -13.74 -10.63 6.07
N GLU A 56 -12.47 -10.86 5.75
CA GLU A 56 -11.40 -10.95 6.73
C GLU A 56 -10.91 -9.57 7.20
N SER A 57 -10.41 -9.54 8.43
CA SER A 57 -9.57 -8.44 8.92
C SER A 57 -8.13 -8.65 8.47
N PHE A 58 -7.56 -7.64 7.79
CA PHE A 58 -6.20 -7.70 7.26
C PHE A 58 -5.24 -6.87 8.11
N ALA A 59 -4.18 -7.50 8.60
CA ALA A 59 -3.05 -6.85 9.25
C ALA A 59 -1.80 -6.95 8.35
N ILE A 60 -1.12 -5.83 8.13
CA ILE A 60 0.11 -5.77 7.33
C ILE A 60 1.28 -5.59 8.29
N GLU A 61 2.18 -6.57 8.30
CA GLU A 61 3.32 -6.64 9.21
C GLU A 61 4.62 -6.20 8.51
N GLY A 62 5.61 -5.76 9.29
CA GLY A 62 6.94 -5.38 8.79
C GLY A 62 7.10 -3.92 8.37
N ILE A 63 6.04 -3.10 8.39
CA ILE A 63 6.10 -1.66 8.06
C ILE A 63 6.94 -0.88 9.09
N ALA A 64 6.78 -1.19 10.38
CA ALA A 64 7.41 -0.44 11.47
C ALA A 64 8.94 -0.50 11.50
N ALA A 65 9.54 -1.50 10.83
CA ALA A 65 11.00 -1.62 10.70
C ALA A 65 11.61 -0.67 9.65
N GLY A 66 10.76 0.12 8.97
CA GLY A 66 11.13 0.94 7.81
C GLY A 66 10.94 0.16 6.52
N LEU A 67 10.41 0.85 5.51
CA LEU A 67 10.16 0.26 4.19
C LEU A 67 11.38 0.42 3.28
N LYS A 68 11.67 -0.61 2.49
CA LYS A 68 12.63 -0.57 1.38
C LYS A 68 11.90 -0.74 0.04
N PRO A 69 12.44 -0.19 -1.06
CA PRO A 69 11.84 -0.39 -2.37
C PRO A 69 11.65 -1.87 -2.71
N GLY A 70 10.44 -2.25 -3.14
CA GLY A 70 10.11 -3.63 -3.51
C GLY A 70 10.14 -4.65 -2.35
N GLN A 71 10.15 -4.21 -1.09
CA GLN A 71 10.21 -5.10 0.06
C GLN A 71 8.99 -6.04 0.11
N ARG A 72 9.22 -7.30 0.51
CA ARG A 72 8.12 -8.22 0.84
C ARG A 72 7.61 -7.95 2.25
N LEU A 73 6.29 -7.91 2.38
CA LEU A 73 5.58 -7.75 3.65
C LEU A 73 4.68 -8.97 3.87
N THR A 74 4.47 -9.31 5.13
CA THR A 74 3.52 -10.36 5.52
C THR A 74 2.15 -9.74 5.73
N VAL A 75 1.13 -10.31 5.10
CA VAL A 75 -0.27 -9.92 5.28
C VAL A 75 -0.98 -11.07 6.00
N ARG A 76 -1.53 -10.77 7.18
CA ARG A 76 -2.35 -11.69 7.97
C ARG A 76 -3.82 -11.38 7.77
N ALA A 77 -4.55 -12.33 7.20
CA ALA A 77 -6.00 -12.30 7.08
C ALA A 77 -6.64 -13.12 8.22
N THR A 78 -7.54 -12.51 8.97
CA THR A 78 -8.28 -13.17 10.07
C THR A 78 -9.76 -13.17 9.74
N SER A 79 -10.36 -14.34 9.60
CA SER A 79 -11.81 -14.45 9.37
C SER A 79 -12.61 -14.04 10.61
N ASP A 80 -13.89 -13.75 10.41
CA ASP A 80 -14.88 -13.52 11.47
C ASP A 80 -14.92 -14.65 12.53
N ARG A 81 -14.67 -15.89 12.11
CA ARG A 81 -14.59 -17.10 12.94
C ARG A 81 -13.24 -17.29 13.63
N GLY A 82 -12.30 -16.34 13.47
CA GLY A 82 -10.98 -16.37 14.10
C GLY A 82 -9.95 -17.25 13.38
N ALA A 83 -10.27 -17.82 12.22
CA ALA A 83 -9.29 -18.57 11.44
C ALA A 83 -8.30 -17.58 10.79
N THR A 84 -7.01 -17.78 11.00
CA THR A 84 -5.96 -16.91 10.46
C THR A 84 -5.23 -17.56 9.30
N LYS A 85 -4.93 -16.76 8.28
CA LYS A 85 -4.06 -17.12 7.16
C LYS A 85 -3.05 -16.01 6.95
N SER A 86 -1.81 -16.37 6.61
CA SER A 86 -0.78 -15.39 6.27
C SER A 86 -0.27 -15.66 4.86
N PHE A 87 0.01 -14.59 4.13
CA PHE A 87 0.63 -14.64 2.81
C PHE A 87 1.63 -13.49 2.65
N GLU A 88 2.57 -13.64 1.73
CA GLU A 88 3.51 -12.57 1.40
C GLU A 88 2.95 -11.70 0.26
N ALA A 89 3.22 -10.40 0.33
CA ALA A 89 2.95 -9.47 -0.77
C ALA A 89 4.16 -8.55 -0.99
N VAL A 90 4.40 -8.18 -2.24
CA VAL A 90 5.43 -7.20 -2.59
C VAL A 90 4.87 -5.79 -2.36
N CYS A 91 5.53 -5.00 -1.52
CA CYS A 91 5.28 -3.57 -1.38
C CYS A 91 5.75 -2.84 -2.65
N ARG A 92 4.81 -2.33 -3.43
CA ARG A 92 5.04 -1.65 -4.70
C ARG A 92 5.35 -0.17 -4.53
N ILE A 93 6.14 0.14 -3.51
CA ILE A 93 6.92 1.37 -3.43
C ILE A 93 8.23 1.04 -4.14
N ASP A 94 8.48 1.67 -5.29
CA ASP A 94 9.50 1.18 -6.22
C ASP A 94 10.78 2.02 -6.14
N THR A 95 10.77 3.16 -5.44
CA THR A 95 11.94 4.06 -5.31
C THR A 95 12.13 4.57 -3.89
N PRO A 96 13.35 4.98 -3.47
CA PRO A 96 13.59 5.58 -2.16
C PRO A 96 12.79 6.86 -1.92
N VAL A 97 12.64 7.71 -2.94
CA VAL A 97 11.86 8.96 -2.84
C VAL A 97 10.37 8.66 -2.56
N GLU A 98 9.84 7.59 -3.13
CA GLU A 98 8.47 7.16 -2.84
C GLU A 98 8.31 6.62 -1.41
N VAL A 99 9.37 6.03 -0.83
CA VAL A 99 9.40 5.68 0.61
C VAL A 99 9.29 6.95 1.44
N ASP A 100 10.08 7.98 1.13
CA ASP A 100 10.02 9.26 1.85
C ASP A 100 8.61 9.87 1.80
N TYR A 101 7.97 9.85 0.62
CA TYR A 101 6.59 10.33 0.48
C TYR A 101 5.64 9.54 1.39
N TYR A 102 5.72 8.20 1.36
CA TYR A 102 4.85 7.35 2.16
C TYR A 102 5.02 7.57 3.66
N ASP A 103 6.26 7.63 4.15
CA ASP A 103 6.58 7.87 5.57
C ASP A 103 6.06 9.22 6.06
N HIS A 104 5.96 10.19 5.15
CA HIS A 104 5.40 11.50 5.47
C HIS A 104 3.88 11.56 5.39
N GLY A 105 3.20 10.48 4.99
CA GLY A 105 1.75 10.41 4.79
C GLY A 105 1.30 10.91 3.41
N GLY A 106 2.21 10.95 2.45
CA GLY A 106 1.99 11.37 1.06
C GLY A 106 2.91 12.51 0.62
N ILE A 107 2.91 12.78 -0.69
CA ILE A 107 3.75 13.79 -1.34
C ILE A 107 3.42 15.21 -0.87
N LEU A 108 2.14 15.55 -0.66
CA LEU A 108 1.76 16.89 -0.24
C LEU A 108 2.22 17.21 1.18
N PRO A 109 2.00 16.36 2.20
CA PRO A 109 2.61 16.54 3.52
C PRO A 109 4.13 16.62 3.49
N PHE A 110 4.79 15.79 2.67
CA PHE A 110 6.24 15.82 2.50
C PHE A 110 6.73 17.18 2.02
N VAL A 111 6.21 17.66 0.89
CA VAL A 111 6.59 18.95 0.29
C VAL A 111 6.28 20.11 1.22
N LEU A 112 5.10 20.11 1.86
CA LEU A 112 4.72 21.17 2.81
C LEU A 112 5.72 21.26 3.97
N ARG A 113 6.13 20.12 4.56
CA ARG A 113 7.12 20.10 5.63
C ARG A 113 8.50 20.56 5.17
N GLN A 114 8.88 20.32 3.92
CA GLN A 114 10.11 20.86 3.36
C GLN A 114 10.07 22.38 3.23
N LEU A 115 8.97 22.93 2.69
CA LEU A 115 8.81 24.38 2.54
C LEU A 115 8.84 25.11 3.89
N LEU A 116 8.24 24.53 4.94
CA LEU A 116 8.26 25.10 6.29
C LEU A 116 9.64 25.01 6.99
N ARG A 117 10.54 24.17 6.47
CA ARG A 117 11.92 24.03 6.99
C ARG A 117 12.90 24.98 6.29
N THR A 118 12.51 25.55 5.15
CA THR A 118 13.29 26.56 4.47
C THR A 118 13.16 27.88 5.25
N PRO A 119 14.27 28.47 5.75
CA PRO A 119 14.24 29.73 6.48
C PRO A 119 13.75 30.90 5.63
#